data_AF-A0A9D8E8Q2-F1
#
_entry.id   AF-A0A9D8E8Q2-F1
#
_cell.length_a   1.000
_cell.length_b   1.000
_cell.length_c   1.000
_cell.angle_alpha   90.00
_cell.angle_beta   90.00
_cell.angle_gamma   90.00
#
_symmetry.space_group_name_H-M   'P 1'
#
loop_
_entity.id
_entity.type
_entity.pdbx_description
1 polymer ?
#
loop_
_entity_poly.entity_id
_entity_poly.type
_entity_poly.pdbx_seq_one_letter_code
_entity_poly.pdbx_strand_id
1 'polypeptide(L)'
;MGWLERRLFRINERLACLAEEERLAAAELEMHRHLDDDARRDAGVTGNPIDREDARDTAADVARFEQLVAGAQKRRRRLEAKRDRLLARLG
;
A
#
# COMPACT_ATOMS: atom_id res chain seq x y z
N MET A 1 8.72 -12.12 -31.26
CA MET A 1 7.74 -11.63 -30.27
C MET A 1 6.65 -10.79 -30.94
N GLY A 2 5.40 -11.23 -30.83
CA GLY A 2 4.22 -10.52 -31.31
C GLY A 2 3.91 -9.26 -30.48
N TRP A 3 3.06 -8.37 -31.00
CA TRP A 3 2.66 -7.15 -30.29
C TRP A 3 1.95 -7.46 -28.95
N LEU A 4 1.17 -8.54 -28.91
CA LEU A 4 0.43 -8.97 -27.73
C LEU A 4 1.36 -9.51 -26.63
N GLU A 5 2.35 -10.32 -26.99
CA GLU A 5 3.41 -10.81 -26.07
C GLU A 5 4.19 -9.64 -25.45
N ARG A 6 4.62 -8.66 -26.26
CA ARG A 6 5.29 -7.46 -25.76
C ARG A 6 4.42 -6.67 -24.79
N ARG A 7 3.11 -6.61 -25.04
CA ARG A 7 2.15 -5.91 -24.18
C ARG A 7 1.95 -6.66 -22.86
N LEU A 8 1.86 -7.99 -22.89
CA LEU A 8 1.77 -8.83 -21.69
C LEU A 8 3.03 -8.71 -20.82
N PHE A 9 4.21 -8.73 -21.45
CA PHE A 9 5.48 -8.55 -20.75
C PHE A 9 5.51 -7.24 -19.96
N ARG A 10 5.21 -6.10 -20.61
CA ARG A 10 5.14 -4.78 -19.93
C ARG A 10 4.11 -4.73 -18.80
N ILE A 11 2.99 -5.42 -18.97
CA ILE A 11 1.96 -5.52 -17.93
C ILE A 11 2.50 -6.29 -16.73
N ASN A 12 3.21 -7.40 -16.94
CA ASN A 12 3.82 -8.18 -15.88
C ASN A 12 4.92 -7.41 -15.15
N GLU A 13 5.79 -6.69 -15.86
CA GLU A 13 6.79 -5.81 -15.23
C GLU A 13 6.12 -4.78 -14.32
N ARG A 14 5.06 -4.13 -14.80
CA ARG A 14 4.34 -3.13 -14.01
C ARG A 14 3.56 -3.74 -12.85
N LEU A 15 3.09 -4.98 -12.97
CA LEU A 15 2.53 -5.73 -11.85
C LEU A 15 3.59 -6.02 -10.78
N ALA A 16 4.80 -6.39 -11.18
CA ALA A 16 5.91 -6.62 -10.24
C ALA A 16 6.27 -5.33 -9.50
N CYS A 17 6.37 -4.18 -10.19
CA CYS A 17 6.59 -2.89 -9.53
C CYS A 17 5.47 -2.54 -8.53
N LEU A 18 4.20 -2.74 -8.90
CA LEU A 18 3.07 -2.47 -8.00
C LEU A 18 3.02 -3.41 -6.79
N ALA A 19 3.42 -4.67 -6.97
CA ALA A 19 3.50 -5.63 -5.87
C ALA A 19 4.61 -5.23 -4.88
N GLU A 20 5.74 -4.73 -5.38
CA GLU A 20 6.82 -4.24 -4.52
C GLU A 20 6.44 -2.92 -3.81
N GLU A 21 5.80 -1.98 -4.52
CA GLU A 21 5.21 -0.77 -3.89
C GLU A 21 4.24 -1.15 -2.76
N GLU A 22 3.35 -2.11 -3.00
CA GLU A 22 2.40 -2.61 -2.00
C GLU A 22 3.14 -3.22 -0.79
N ARG A 23 4.15 -4.04 -1.04
CA ARG A 23 4.95 -4.69 0.02
C ARG A 23 5.67 -3.68 0.90
N LEU A 24 6.32 -2.68 0.29
CA LEU A 24 7.04 -1.64 1.02
C LEU A 24 6.07 -0.77 1.84
N ALA A 25 4.97 -0.33 1.23
CA ALA A 25 3.97 0.49 1.93
C ALA A 25 3.28 -0.28 3.07
N ALA A 26 3.07 -1.59 2.91
CA ALA A 26 2.50 -2.44 3.96
C ALA A 26 3.46 -2.64 5.14
N ALA A 27 4.75 -2.79 4.88
CA ALA A 27 5.77 -2.88 5.93
C ALA A 27 5.88 -1.56 6.72
N GLU A 28 5.87 -0.43 6.02
CA GLU A 28 5.89 0.90 6.64
C GLU A 28 4.60 1.15 7.47
N LEU A 29 3.44 0.70 6.96
CA LEU A 29 2.18 0.78 7.71
C LEU A 29 2.23 0.00 9.03
N GLU A 30 2.83 -1.19 9.04
CA GLU A 30 2.99 -1.99 10.25
C GLU A 30 3.84 -1.25 11.29
N MET A 31 4.94 -0.64 10.85
CA MET A 31 5.78 0.21 11.70
C MET A 31 5.00 1.40 12.27
N HIS A 32 4.25 2.14 11.45
CA HIS A 32 3.45 3.27 11.92
C HIS A 32 2.32 2.86 12.88
N ARG A 33 1.74 1.67 12.73
CA ARG A 33 0.75 1.16 13.69
C ARG A 33 1.35 0.94 15.08
N HIS A 34 2.58 0.43 15.14
CA HIS A 34 3.28 0.32 16.42
C HIS A 34 3.55 1.69 17.06
N LEU A 35 3.96 2.68 16.26
CA LEU A 35 4.16 4.05 16.76
C LEU A 35 2.87 4.69 17.28
N ASP A 36 1.76 4.53 16.54
CA ASP A 36 0.44 5.03 16.93
C ASP A 36 -0.06 4.36 18.23
N ASP A 37 0.15 3.05 18.38
CA ASP A 37 -0.20 2.33 19.61
C ASP A 37 0.59 2.84 20.82
N ASP A 38 1.91 3.06 20.67
CA ASP A 38 2.76 3.59 21.73
C ASP A 38 2.39 5.05 22.08
N ALA A 39 2.22 5.92 21.07
CA ALA A 39 1.84 7.32 21.28
C ALA A 39 0.47 7.45 21.97
N ARG A 40 -0.51 6.61 21.62
CA ARG A 40 -1.81 6.56 22.30
C ARG A 40 -1.69 6.14 23.75
N ARG A 41 -0.81 5.19 24.06
CA ARG A 41 -0.56 4.75 25.44
C ARG A 41 0.01 5.92 26.25
N ASP A 42 1.04 6.59 25.73
CA ASP A 42 1.70 7.69 26.43
C ASP A 42 0.73 8.85 26.68
N ALA A 43 -0.05 9.25 25.66
CA ALA A 43 -1.07 10.28 25.78
C ALA A 43 -2.14 9.96 26.86
N GLY A 44 -2.47 8.68 27.03
CA GLY A 44 -3.41 8.20 28.05
C GLY A 44 -2.84 8.16 29.46
N VAL A 45 -1.52 8.02 29.60
CA VAL A 45 -0.81 7.92 30.90
C VAL A 45 -0.51 9.30 31.46
N THR A 46 0.08 10.19 30.67
CA THR A 46 0.60 11.48 31.15
C THR A 46 -0.48 12.58 31.16
N GLY A 47 -1.47 12.48 30.27
CA GLY A 47 -2.43 13.55 29.99
C GLY A 47 -1.79 14.81 29.40
N ASN A 48 -0.51 14.75 29.00
CA ASN A 48 0.26 15.86 28.45
C ASN A 48 -0.30 16.27 27.07
N PRO A 49 -0.52 17.58 26.81
CA PRO A 49 -0.92 18.06 25.50
C PRO A 49 0.01 17.64 24.35
N ILE A 50 1.33 17.52 24.60
CA ILE A 50 2.32 17.12 23.58
C ILE A 50 2.07 15.67 23.15
N ASP A 51 1.98 14.75 24.10
CA ASP A 51 1.77 13.33 23.81
C ASP A 51 0.43 13.10 23.07
N ARG A 52 -0.59 13.94 23.29
CA ARG A 52 -1.85 13.92 22.53
C ARG A 52 -1.68 14.40 21.09
N GLU A 53 -0.77 15.32 20.83
CA GLU A 53 -0.42 15.77 19.49
C GLU A 53 0.34 14.66 18.76
N ASP A 54 1.34 14.05 19.39
CA ASP A 54 2.08 12.90 18.85
C ASP A 54 1.14 11.73 18.49
N ALA A 55 0.16 11.43 19.35
CA ALA A 55 -0.87 10.42 19.07
C ALA A 55 -1.78 10.76 17.88
N ARG A 56 -1.99 12.05 17.58
CA ARG A 56 -2.76 12.46 16.40
C ARG A 56 -1.93 12.37 15.13
N ASP A 57 -0.67 12.75 15.19
CA ASP A 57 0.24 12.74 14.05
C ASP A 57 0.51 11.30 13.59
N THR A 58 0.81 10.41 14.53
CA THR A 58 0.98 8.97 14.25
C THR A 58 -0.29 8.33 13.69
N ALA A 59 -1.47 8.68 14.22
CA ALA A 59 -2.75 8.22 13.66
C ALA A 59 -2.97 8.72 12.22
N ALA A 60 -2.58 9.96 11.91
CA ALA A 60 -2.67 10.51 10.56
C ALA A 60 -1.71 9.80 9.58
N ASP A 61 -0.51 9.45 10.04
CA ASP A 61 0.43 8.65 9.25
C ASP A 61 -0.11 7.25 8.95
N VAL A 62 -0.68 6.55 9.93
CA VAL A 62 -1.37 5.27 9.73
C VAL A 62 -2.43 5.39 8.64
N ALA A 63 -3.33 6.39 8.75
CA ALA A 63 -4.37 6.61 7.75
C ALA A 63 -3.81 6.88 6.34
N ARG A 64 -2.70 7.63 6.24
CA ARG A 64 -2.03 7.90 4.96
C ARG A 64 -1.49 6.61 4.34
N PHE A 65 -0.82 5.76 5.11
CA PHE A 65 -0.26 4.51 4.61
C PHE A 65 -1.33 3.46 4.27
N GLU A 66 -2.44 3.41 5.01
CA GLU A 66 -3.60 2.58 4.65
C GLU A 66 -4.15 2.96 3.27
N GLN A 67 -4.26 4.26 2.98
CA GLN A 67 -4.70 4.75 1.67
C GLN A 67 -3.69 4.39 0.57
N LEU A 68 -2.39 4.48 0.84
CA LEU A 68 -1.34 4.09 -0.11
C LEU A 68 -1.41 2.61 -0.47
N VAL A 69 -1.51 1.73 0.53
CA VAL A 69 -1.66 0.28 0.35
C VAL A 69 -2.93 -0.04 -0.44
N ALA A 70 -4.07 0.50 -0.03
CA ALA A 70 -5.35 0.29 -0.72
C ALA A 70 -5.30 0.79 -2.18
N GLY A 71 -4.63 1.92 -2.42
CA GLY A 71 -4.40 2.47 -3.75
C GLY A 71 -3.54 1.58 -4.63
N ALA A 72 -2.43 1.04 -4.09
CA ALA A 72 -1.56 0.08 -4.78
C ALA A 72 -2.33 -1.20 -5.14
N GLN A 73 -3.04 -1.79 -4.18
CA GLN A 73 -3.89 -2.98 -4.37
C GLN A 73 -4.92 -2.79 -5.47
N LYS A 74 -5.63 -1.65 -5.48
CA LYS A 74 -6.63 -1.33 -6.49
C LYS A 74 -6.00 -1.21 -7.89
N ARG A 75 -4.83 -0.56 -7.99
CA ARG A 75 -4.08 -0.44 -9.26
C ARG A 75 -3.63 -1.82 -9.76
N ARG A 76 -3.10 -2.67 -8.87
CA ARG A 76 -2.66 -4.03 -9.17
C ARG A 76 -3.81 -4.89 -9.69
N ARG A 77 -4.92 -4.98 -8.97
CA ARG A 77 -6.12 -5.75 -9.37
C ARG A 77 -6.67 -5.35 -10.74
N ARG A 78 -6.70 -4.04 -11.04
CA ARG A 78 -7.12 -3.53 -12.36
C ARG A 78 -6.19 -4.00 -13.48
N LEU A 79 -4.89 -4.04 -13.20
CA LEU A 79 -3.87 -4.44 -14.17
C LEU A 79 -3.84 -5.97 -14.36
N GLU A 80 -4.06 -6.74 -13.29
CA GLU A 80 -4.28 -8.20 -13.34
C GLU A 80 -5.49 -8.53 -14.21
N ALA A 81 -6.64 -7.88 -13.97
CA ALA A 81 -7.82 -8.08 -14.82
C ALA A 81 -7.55 -7.75 -16.30
N LYS A 82 -6.70 -6.76 -16.59
CA LYS A 82 -6.30 -6.43 -17.97
C LYS A 82 -5.39 -7.50 -18.56
N ARG A 83 -4.45 -8.05 -17.78
CA ARG A 83 -3.59 -9.17 -18.16
C ARG A 83 -4.44 -10.39 -18.50
N ASP A 84 -5.36 -10.75 -17.63
CA ASP A 84 -6.18 -11.96 -17.76
C ASP A 84 -7.06 -11.90 -19.01
N ARG A 85 -7.63 -10.72 -19.32
CA ARG A 85 -8.35 -10.48 -20.60
C ARG A 85 -7.46 -10.63 -21.83
N LEU A 86 -6.18 -10.30 -21.75
CA LEU A 86 -5.25 -10.45 -22.88
C LEU A 86 -4.81 -11.90 -23.04
N LEU A 87 -4.58 -12.61 -21.93
CA LEU A 87 -4.28 -14.04 -21.92
C LEU A 87 -5.45 -14.86 -22.49
N ALA A 88 -6.69 -14.51 -22.13
CA ALA A 88 -7.88 -15.15 -22.67
C ALA A 88 -8.08 -14.95 -24.19
N ARG A 89 -7.32 -14.06 -24.84
CA ARG A 89 -7.33 -13.87 -26.31
C ARG A 89 -6.23 -14.65 -27.02
N LEU A 90 -5.32 -15.29 -26.26
CA LEU A 90 -4.25 -16.14 -26.77
C LEU A 90 -4.62 -17.62 -26.76
N GLY A 91 -5.61 -18.01 -25.95
CA GLY A 91 -6.29 -19.31 -26.02
C GLY A 91 -7.57 -19.21 -26.84
#